data_AF-A0A249P693-F1
#
_entry.id   AF-A0A249P693-F1
#
_cell.length_a   1.000
_cell.length_b   1.000
_cell.length_c   1.000
_cell.angle_alpha   90.00
_cell.angle_beta   90.00
_cell.angle_gamma   90.00
#
_symmetry.space_group_name_H-M   'P 1'
#
loop_
_entity.id
_entity.type
_entity.pdbx_description
1 polymer ?
#
loop_
_entity_poly.entity_id
_entity_poly.type
_entity_poly.pdbx_seq_one_letter_code
_entity_poly.pdbx_strand_id
1 'polypeptide(L)'
;MALDGVDDDEKQRRACLVKSPQRGGEVLIMAAGVQRDLQRQIARQTPGAVTVENVDLTDVIDFAASINLDPPGDLETVLEFASEVMTNVDRTDLIRRVAVLERGAGRKEATAAEVAASDYRKTGSAEDLVKLFMTLEGNPGARTFRPEILRTCIQALRACTPGTPGSFLDAALRIREQSRIIGRRVPPRAVGSPLLLKGLEADVAVILNAAEFDRMPIRNMKNLYVAITRGSRKLVVCSASPLIG
;
A
#
# COMPACT_ATOMS: atom_id res chain seq x y z
N MET A 1 9.54 20.83 -11.73
CA MET A 1 8.42 21.60 -11.16
C MET A 1 8.93 22.24 -9.89
N ALA A 2 8.89 23.56 -9.82
CA ALA A 2 9.24 24.28 -8.60
C ALA A 2 8.09 24.12 -7.58
N LEU A 3 8.45 23.82 -6.35
CA LEU A 3 7.56 23.78 -5.20
C LEU A 3 7.77 25.10 -4.43
N ASP A 4 6.74 25.89 -4.28
CA ASP A 4 6.82 27.27 -3.75
C ASP A 4 5.93 27.45 -2.51
N GLY A 5 5.40 26.36 -1.97
CA GLY A 5 4.43 26.35 -0.88
C GLY A 5 2.98 26.52 -1.35
N VAL A 6 2.74 26.81 -2.64
CA VAL A 6 1.40 26.98 -3.22
C VAL A 6 1.08 25.82 -4.14
N ASP A 7 0.02 25.08 -3.81
CA ASP A 7 -0.49 23.92 -4.56
C ASP A 7 0.58 22.84 -4.82
N ASP A 8 1.58 22.74 -3.95
CA ASP A 8 2.69 21.79 -4.09
C ASP A 8 2.20 20.34 -4.18
N ASP A 9 1.21 19.98 -3.37
CA ASP A 9 0.55 18.68 -3.43
C ASP A 9 -0.09 18.41 -4.80
N GLU A 10 -0.73 19.41 -5.41
CA GLU A 10 -1.34 19.26 -6.73
C GLU A 10 -0.26 19.13 -7.82
N LYS A 11 0.79 19.95 -7.75
CA LYS A 11 1.95 19.88 -8.65
C LYS A 11 2.61 18.50 -8.60
N GLN A 12 2.80 17.95 -7.40
CA GLN A 12 3.35 16.60 -7.21
C GLN A 12 2.44 15.51 -7.74
N ARG A 13 1.13 15.56 -7.46
CA ARG A 13 0.15 14.62 -8.05
C ARG A 13 0.19 14.66 -9.57
N ARG A 14 0.22 15.85 -10.17
CA ARG A 14 0.31 16.03 -11.62
C ARG A 14 1.60 15.45 -12.19
N ALA A 15 2.73 15.62 -11.50
CA ALA A 15 3.99 14.98 -11.86
C ALA A 15 3.90 13.45 -11.86
N CYS A 16 3.20 12.87 -10.88
CA CYS A 16 3.01 11.42 -10.75
C CYS A 16 2.13 10.83 -11.87
N LEU A 17 1.30 11.64 -12.53
CA LEU A 17 0.47 11.25 -13.67
C LEU A 17 1.20 11.25 -15.02
N VAL A 18 2.51 11.57 -15.02
CA VAL A 18 3.30 11.57 -16.25
C VAL A 18 3.23 10.20 -16.94
N LYS A 19 3.02 10.25 -18.26
CA LYS A 19 3.02 9.07 -19.12
C LYS A 19 4.42 8.82 -19.67
N SER A 20 4.75 7.56 -19.85
CA SER A 20 5.95 7.18 -20.60
C SER A 20 5.84 7.68 -22.05
N PRO A 21 6.94 8.20 -22.64
CA PRO A 21 7.02 8.43 -24.08
C PRO A 21 6.80 7.16 -24.91
N GLN A 22 6.98 5.97 -24.32
CA GLN A 22 6.72 4.68 -24.96
C GLN A 22 5.39 4.08 -24.48
N ARG A 23 4.66 3.45 -25.40
CA ARG A 23 3.41 2.75 -25.07
C ARG A 23 3.72 1.56 -24.15
N GLY A 24 3.08 1.53 -22.98
CA GLY A 24 3.33 0.49 -21.97
C GLY A 24 4.62 0.69 -21.17
N GLY A 25 5.31 1.82 -21.35
CA GLY A 25 6.54 2.08 -20.64
C GLY A 25 6.36 2.31 -19.14
N GLU A 26 7.42 2.01 -18.39
CA GLU A 26 7.42 1.98 -16.94
C GLU A 26 7.70 3.36 -16.32
N VAL A 27 7.17 3.58 -15.11
CA VAL A 27 7.36 4.81 -14.36
C VAL A 27 7.78 4.51 -12.93
N LEU A 28 8.92 5.04 -12.51
CA LEU A 28 9.39 4.99 -11.13
C LEU A 28 9.14 6.35 -10.46
N ILE A 29 8.39 6.34 -9.36
CA ILE A 29 8.09 7.51 -8.55
C ILE A 29 8.86 7.38 -7.24
N MET A 30 9.70 8.35 -6.96
CA MET A 30 10.63 8.33 -5.84
C MET A 30 10.37 9.46 -4.87
N ALA A 31 10.25 9.12 -3.59
CA ALA A 31 10.24 10.04 -2.46
C ALA A 31 11.24 9.56 -1.40
N ALA A 32 11.56 10.39 -0.40
CA ALA A 32 12.51 10.03 0.64
C ALA A 32 12.10 8.74 1.37
N GLY A 33 13.07 7.92 1.77
CA GLY A 33 12.79 6.67 2.50
C GLY A 33 12.10 6.87 3.84
N VAL A 34 12.28 8.05 4.44
CA VAL A 34 11.60 8.49 5.67
C VAL A 34 10.16 8.95 5.41
N GLN A 35 9.80 9.29 4.16
CA GLN A 35 8.48 9.78 3.77
C GLN A 35 7.57 8.62 3.33
N ARG A 36 7.38 7.61 4.20
CA ARG A 36 6.55 6.42 3.89
C ARG A 36 5.09 6.80 3.64
N ASP A 37 4.55 7.72 4.42
CA ASP A 37 3.16 8.16 4.28
C ASP A 37 2.92 8.88 2.94
N LEU A 38 3.88 9.70 2.50
CA LEU A 38 3.84 10.31 1.18
C LEU A 38 3.87 9.24 0.07
N GLN A 39 4.74 8.24 0.18
CA GLN A 39 4.80 7.14 -0.80
C GLN A 39 3.46 6.40 -0.89
N ARG A 40 2.84 6.07 0.26
CA ARG A 40 1.52 5.41 0.33
C ARG A 40 0.43 6.31 -0.25
N GLN A 41 0.41 7.59 0.11
CA GLN A 41 -0.55 8.57 -0.40
C GLN A 41 -0.47 8.69 -1.93
N ILE A 42 0.74 8.82 -2.47
CA ILE A 42 0.97 8.93 -3.91
C ILE A 42 0.55 7.64 -4.62
N ALA A 43 0.91 6.48 -4.08
CA ALA A 43 0.47 5.19 -4.63
C ALA A 43 -1.06 5.08 -4.63
N ARG A 44 -1.74 5.48 -3.55
CA ARG A 44 -3.19 5.48 -3.40
C ARG A 44 -3.89 6.40 -4.41
N GLN A 45 -3.35 7.60 -4.65
CA GLN A 45 -3.95 8.64 -5.48
C GLN A 45 -3.58 8.53 -6.97
N THR A 46 -2.48 7.87 -7.30
CA THR A 46 -2.00 7.76 -8.69
C THR A 46 -2.52 6.46 -9.33
N PRO A 47 -3.34 6.53 -10.39
CA PRO A 47 -3.86 5.34 -11.06
C PRO A 47 -2.75 4.41 -11.54
N GLY A 48 -2.90 3.12 -11.24
CA GLY A 48 -1.94 2.06 -11.61
C GLY A 48 -0.63 2.07 -10.81
N ALA A 49 -0.40 3.05 -9.94
CA ALA A 49 0.79 3.09 -9.08
C ALA A 49 0.65 2.16 -7.88
N VAL A 50 1.70 1.43 -7.55
CA VAL A 50 1.74 0.62 -6.32
C VAL A 50 3.04 0.87 -5.56
N THR A 51 3.01 0.72 -4.25
CA THR A 51 4.21 0.82 -3.41
C THR A 51 5.12 -0.39 -3.60
N VAL A 52 6.43 -0.14 -3.60
CA VAL A 52 7.44 -1.18 -3.45
C VAL A 52 7.76 -1.31 -1.98
N GLU A 53 7.48 -2.48 -1.41
CA GLU A 53 7.58 -2.69 0.03
C GLU A 53 8.99 -3.15 0.43
N ASN A 54 9.35 -2.86 1.68
CA ASN A 54 10.53 -3.49 2.26
C ASN A 54 10.24 -4.98 2.51
N VAL A 55 11.28 -5.79 2.39
CA VAL A 55 11.23 -7.24 2.54
C VAL A 55 10.83 -7.66 3.96
N ASP A 56 11.01 -6.78 4.93
CA ASP A 56 10.64 -7.01 6.32
C ASP A 56 9.12 -7.00 6.56
N LEU A 57 8.32 -6.49 5.61
CA LEU A 57 6.85 -6.52 5.63
C LEU A 57 6.25 -6.21 7.02
N THR A 58 6.84 -5.24 7.74
CA THR A 58 6.57 -4.98 9.16
C THR A 58 5.09 -4.75 9.42
N ASP A 59 4.43 -4.01 8.54
CA ASP A 59 2.99 -3.74 8.64
C ASP A 59 2.12 -5.02 8.67
N VAL A 60 2.54 -6.12 8.03
CA VAL A 60 1.81 -7.40 8.13
C VAL A 60 1.99 -8.02 9.52
N ILE A 61 3.20 -7.91 10.07
CA ILE A 61 3.53 -8.40 11.41
C ILE A 61 2.78 -7.60 12.47
N ASP A 62 2.79 -6.27 12.36
CA ASP A 62 2.09 -5.37 13.27
C ASP A 62 0.58 -5.64 13.22
N PHE A 63 0.02 -5.80 12.02
CA PHE A 63 -1.39 -6.18 11.87
C PHE A 63 -1.68 -7.55 12.50
N ALA A 64 -0.86 -8.56 12.24
CA ALA A 64 -1.05 -9.89 12.79
C ALA A 64 -0.91 -9.95 14.32
N ALA A 65 -0.10 -9.06 14.90
CA ALA A 65 0.02 -8.90 16.34
C ALA A 65 -1.15 -8.10 16.95
N SER A 66 -1.83 -7.27 16.16
CA SER A 66 -2.92 -6.41 16.62
C SER A 66 -4.30 -7.07 16.67
N ILE A 67 -4.49 -8.22 16.00
CA ILE A 67 -5.78 -8.91 15.94
C ILE A 67 -5.74 -10.29 16.59
N ASN A 68 -6.84 -10.65 17.25
CA ASN A 68 -7.13 -12.02 17.64
C ASN A 68 -8.16 -12.61 16.68
N LEU A 69 -7.98 -13.88 16.32
CA LEU A 69 -8.90 -14.61 15.44
C LEU A 69 -9.92 -15.37 16.28
N ASP A 70 -10.74 -14.62 17.01
CA ASP A 70 -11.78 -15.09 17.90
C ASP A 70 -13.07 -14.26 17.75
N PRO A 71 -14.24 -14.86 18.05
CA PRO A 71 -15.50 -14.12 18.00
C PRO A 71 -15.67 -13.22 19.24
N PRO A 72 -16.18 -11.98 19.08
CA PRO A 72 -16.51 -11.33 17.82
C PRO A 72 -15.27 -10.77 17.11
N GLY A 73 -15.20 -10.92 15.79
CA GLY A 73 -14.07 -10.43 14.99
C GLY A 73 -13.92 -8.90 15.06
N ASP A 74 -12.67 -8.43 15.12
CA ASP A 74 -12.35 -7.00 15.21
C ASP A 74 -12.42 -6.30 13.84
N LEU A 75 -13.63 -5.87 13.46
CA LEU A 75 -13.85 -5.13 12.21
C LEU A 75 -13.13 -3.79 12.16
N GLU A 76 -12.90 -3.12 13.28
CA GLU A 76 -12.34 -1.77 13.27
C GLU A 76 -10.88 -1.80 12.83
N THR A 77 -10.09 -2.70 13.43
CA THR A 77 -8.68 -2.92 13.10
C THR A 77 -8.52 -3.51 11.70
N VAL A 78 -9.39 -4.46 11.31
CA VAL A 78 -9.36 -5.05 9.97
C VAL A 78 -9.63 -4.02 8.87
N LEU A 79 -10.63 -3.14 9.06
CA LEU A 79 -10.97 -2.13 8.06
C LEU A 79 -9.97 -0.98 8.04
N GLU A 80 -9.29 -0.71 9.17
CA GLU A 80 -8.13 0.19 9.20
C GLU A 80 -7.03 -0.33 8.29
N PHE A 81 -6.60 -1.57 8.52
CA PHE A 81 -5.59 -2.22 7.70
C PHE A 81 -5.99 -2.28 6.22
N ALA A 82 -7.24 -2.62 5.93
CA ALA A 82 -7.75 -2.61 4.55
C ALA A 82 -7.61 -1.22 3.91
N SER A 83 -7.98 -0.15 4.61
CA SER A 83 -7.87 1.23 4.10
C SER A 83 -6.44 1.69 3.86
N GLU A 84 -5.46 1.08 4.55
CA GLU A 84 -4.03 1.34 4.37
C GLU A 84 -3.43 0.60 3.16
N VAL A 85 -4.10 -0.41 2.60
CA VAL A 85 -3.57 -1.22 1.49
C VAL A 85 -4.35 -1.11 0.18
N MET A 86 -5.63 -0.71 0.22
CA MET A 86 -6.50 -0.58 -0.96
C MET A 86 -7.39 0.67 -0.93
N THR A 87 -7.83 1.12 -2.10
CA THR A 87 -8.78 2.23 -2.23
C THR A 87 -10.23 1.77 -2.03
N ASN A 88 -11.14 2.74 -1.83
CA ASN A 88 -12.59 2.52 -1.73
C ASN A 88 -13.04 1.64 -0.55
N VAL A 89 -12.35 1.76 0.58
CA VAL A 89 -12.77 1.18 1.87
C VAL A 89 -13.42 2.29 2.70
N ASP A 90 -14.75 2.31 2.76
CA ASP A 90 -15.49 3.18 3.68
C ASP A 90 -15.70 2.45 5.02
N ARG A 91 -14.77 2.66 5.95
CA ARG A 91 -14.76 2.01 7.27
C ARG A 91 -16.04 2.31 8.05
N THR A 92 -16.40 3.59 8.10
CA THR A 92 -17.50 4.08 8.93
C THR A 92 -18.84 3.60 8.40
N ASP A 93 -19.06 3.69 7.08
CA ASP A 93 -20.29 3.20 6.49
C ASP A 93 -20.42 1.69 6.64
N LEU A 94 -19.35 0.92 6.39
CA LEU A 94 -19.41 -0.54 6.49
C LEU A 94 -19.71 -1.02 7.92
N ILE A 95 -19.06 -0.45 8.94
CA ILE A 95 -19.34 -0.76 10.35
C ILE A 95 -20.80 -0.42 10.69
N ARG A 96 -21.27 0.77 10.29
CA ARG A 96 -22.65 1.20 10.50
C ARG A 96 -23.64 0.26 9.81
N ARG A 97 -23.35 -0.15 8.58
CA ARG A 97 -24.20 -1.03 7.77
C ARG A 97 -24.29 -2.43 8.36
N VAL A 98 -23.17 -3.00 8.82
CA VAL A 98 -23.16 -4.29 9.53
C VAL A 98 -24.05 -4.22 10.79
N ALA A 99 -23.94 -3.17 11.61
CA ALA A 99 -24.77 -3.00 12.80
C ALA A 99 -26.28 -2.85 12.49
N VAL A 100 -26.65 -2.35 11.30
CA VAL A 100 -28.05 -2.31 10.84
C VAL A 100 -28.53 -3.68 10.39
N LEU A 101 -27.69 -4.42 9.66
CA LEU A 101 -27.99 -5.76 9.16
C LEU A 101 -28.13 -6.78 10.30
N GLU A 102 -27.27 -6.72 11.31
CA GLU A 102 -27.35 -7.59 12.50
C GLU A 102 -28.64 -7.42 13.29
N ARG A 103 -29.23 -6.21 13.27
CA ARG A 103 -30.53 -5.92 13.91
C ARG A 103 -31.73 -6.31 13.05
N GLY A 104 -31.51 -6.86 11.85
CA GLY A 104 -32.58 -7.14 10.89
C GLY A 104 -33.29 -5.89 10.36
N ALA A 105 -32.72 -4.70 10.55
CA ALA A 105 -33.32 -3.41 10.17
C ALA A 105 -32.89 -2.93 8.77
N GLY A 106 -32.20 -3.78 8.00
CA GLY A 106 -31.75 -3.48 6.65
C GLY A 106 -32.90 -3.43 5.66
N ARG A 107 -33.12 -2.26 5.03
CA ARG A 107 -34.11 -2.10 3.94
C ARG A 107 -33.54 -2.40 2.56
N LYS A 108 -32.23 -2.22 2.38
CA LYS A 108 -31.48 -2.48 1.15
C LYS A 108 -30.76 -3.82 1.26
N GLU A 109 -30.74 -4.59 0.17
CA GLU A 109 -29.97 -5.83 0.07
C GLU A 109 -28.51 -5.61 0.43
N ALA A 110 -27.95 -6.56 1.16
CA ALA A 110 -26.57 -6.50 1.61
C ALA A 110 -25.62 -6.73 0.44
N THR A 111 -24.58 -5.90 0.32
CA THR A 111 -23.51 -6.15 -0.64
C THR A 111 -22.65 -7.33 -0.21
N ALA A 112 -21.87 -7.92 -1.13
CA ALA A 112 -20.96 -9.03 -0.80
C ALA A 112 -19.97 -8.67 0.32
N ALA A 113 -19.46 -7.44 0.32
CA ALA A 113 -18.57 -6.95 1.38
C ALA A 113 -19.30 -6.77 2.72
N GLU A 114 -20.56 -6.31 2.71
CA GLU A 114 -21.38 -6.21 3.93
C GLU A 114 -21.69 -7.58 4.53
N VAL A 115 -21.97 -8.59 3.69
CA VAL A 115 -22.17 -9.97 4.12
C VAL A 115 -20.88 -10.53 4.72
N ALA A 116 -19.75 -10.44 4.01
CA ALA A 116 -18.48 -10.94 4.50
C ALA A 116 -18.02 -10.25 5.80
N ALA A 117 -18.29 -8.94 5.94
CA ALA A 117 -18.00 -8.21 7.16
C ALA A 117 -18.87 -8.69 8.33
N SER A 118 -20.16 -8.95 8.09
CA SER A 118 -21.05 -9.53 9.11
C SER A 118 -20.63 -10.94 9.51
N ASP A 119 -20.22 -11.76 8.55
CA ASP A 119 -19.75 -13.13 8.83
C ASP A 119 -18.47 -13.11 9.66
N TYR A 120 -17.47 -12.31 9.26
CA TYR A 120 -16.25 -12.14 10.06
C TYR A 120 -16.53 -11.58 11.46
N ARG A 121 -17.46 -10.62 11.59
CA ARG A 121 -17.83 -10.08 12.92
C ARG A 121 -18.40 -11.16 13.84
N LYS A 122 -19.16 -12.10 13.29
CA LYS A 122 -19.75 -13.21 14.07
C LYS A 122 -18.73 -14.29 14.42
N THR A 123 -17.84 -14.65 13.49
CA THR A 123 -16.97 -15.82 13.64
C THR A 123 -15.57 -15.48 14.15
N GLY A 124 -15.05 -14.29 13.83
CA GLY A 124 -13.66 -13.92 14.03
C GLY A 124 -12.66 -14.79 13.25
N SER A 125 -13.14 -15.59 12.30
CA SER A 125 -12.32 -16.64 11.68
C SER A 125 -11.34 -16.09 10.64
N ALA A 126 -10.20 -16.77 10.47
CA ALA A 126 -9.25 -16.47 9.39
C ALA A 126 -9.90 -16.57 8.01
N GLU A 127 -10.79 -17.55 7.83
CA GLU A 127 -11.45 -17.81 6.56
C GLU A 127 -12.37 -16.65 6.16
N ASP A 128 -13.19 -16.17 7.10
CA ASP A 128 -14.10 -15.05 6.84
C ASP A 128 -13.35 -13.72 6.72
N LEU A 129 -12.22 -13.57 7.42
CA LEU A 129 -11.32 -12.44 7.21
C LEU A 129 -10.73 -12.43 5.79
N VAL A 130 -10.30 -13.59 5.29
CA VAL A 130 -9.83 -13.72 3.89
C VAL A 130 -10.97 -13.39 2.92
N LYS A 131 -12.19 -13.90 3.14
CA LYS A 131 -13.36 -13.56 2.30
C LYS A 131 -13.62 -12.06 2.30
N LEU A 132 -13.57 -11.41 3.47
CA LEU A 132 -13.73 -9.97 3.60
C LEU A 132 -12.69 -9.22 2.76
N PHE A 133 -11.40 -9.54 2.87
CA PHE A 133 -10.37 -8.90 2.03
C PHE A 133 -10.60 -9.11 0.53
N MET A 134 -11.00 -10.31 0.11
CA MET A 134 -11.25 -10.61 -1.31
C MET A 134 -12.49 -9.87 -1.84
N THR A 135 -13.55 -9.73 -1.04
CA THR A 135 -14.74 -8.96 -1.42
C THR A 135 -14.46 -7.46 -1.48
N LEU A 136 -13.63 -6.93 -0.57
CA LEU A 136 -13.19 -5.53 -0.61
C LEU A 136 -12.33 -5.24 -1.84
N GLU A 137 -11.40 -6.14 -2.20
CA GLU A 137 -10.59 -6.01 -3.41
C GLU A 137 -11.44 -6.10 -4.69
N GLY A 138 -12.51 -6.90 -4.68
CA GLY A 138 -13.45 -7.06 -5.79
C GLY A 138 -14.49 -5.94 -5.93
N ASN A 139 -14.56 -4.99 -4.98
CA ASN A 139 -15.55 -3.92 -5.04
C ASN A 139 -15.32 -3.00 -6.26
N PRO A 140 -16.38 -2.49 -6.91
CA PRO A 140 -16.24 -1.56 -8.02
C PRO A 140 -15.37 -0.34 -7.69
N GLY A 141 -14.30 -0.15 -8.47
CA GLY A 141 -13.35 0.95 -8.29
C GLY A 141 -12.32 0.74 -7.16
N ALA A 142 -12.40 -0.35 -6.41
CA ALA A 142 -11.35 -0.72 -5.47
C ALA A 142 -10.05 -1.07 -6.22
N ARG A 143 -8.93 -0.72 -5.60
CA ARG A 143 -7.60 -0.97 -6.15
C ARG A 143 -6.62 -1.13 -5.01
N THR A 144 -5.95 -2.27 -4.99
CA THR A 144 -4.85 -2.53 -4.05
C THR A 144 -3.61 -1.77 -4.51
N PHE A 145 -3.21 -0.75 -3.73
CA PHE A 145 -2.00 0.02 -4.00
C PHE A 145 -0.77 -0.50 -3.21
N ARG A 146 -0.98 -1.44 -2.28
CA ARG A 146 0.07 -2.18 -1.55
C ARG A 146 -0.11 -3.70 -1.70
N PRO A 147 -0.01 -4.26 -2.92
CA PRO A 147 -0.38 -5.64 -3.19
C PRO A 147 0.49 -6.67 -2.44
N GLU A 148 1.76 -6.37 -2.18
CA GLU A 148 2.64 -7.28 -1.44
C GLU A 148 2.19 -7.46 0.03
N ILE A 149 1.75 -6.38 0.68
CA ILE A 149 1.22 -6.42 2.05
C ILE A 149 -0.05 -7.26 2.12
N LEU A 150 -1.03 -6.97 1.26
CA LEU A 150 -2.30 -7.68 1.23
C LEU A 150 -2.10 -9.17 0.90
N ARG A 151 -1.29 -9.47 -0.12
CA ARG A 151 -1.01 -10.86 -0.54
C ARG A 151 -0.35 -11.65 0.58
N THR A 152 0.66 -11.09 1.24
CA THR A 152 1.37 -11.77 2.35
C THR A 152 0.44 -11.97 3.55
N CYS A 153 -0.39 -10.98 3.87
CA CYS A 153 -1.44 -11.11 4.90
C CYS A 153 -2.40 -12.27 4.58
N ILE A 154 -2.95 -12.32 3.36
CA ILE A 154 -3.85 -13.41 2.93
C ILE A 154 -3.14 -14.77 2.98
N GLN A 155 -1.88 -14.85 2.56
CA GLN A 155 -1.10 -16.09 2.66
C GLN A 155 -0.90 -16.54 4.12
N ALA A 156 -0.65 -15.60 5.03
CA ALA A 156 -0.50 -15.88 6.45
C ALA A 156 -1.81 -16.33 7.10
N LEU A 157 -2.93 -15.68 6.78
CA LEU A 157 -4.26 -16.10 7.22
C LEU A 157 -4.62 -17.51 6.73
N ARG A 158 -4.30 -17.84 5.47
CA ARG A 158 -4.54 -19.18 4.93
C ARG A 158 -3.63 -20.25 5.54
N ALA A 159 -2.49 -19.86 6.08
CA ALA A 159 -1.52 -20.77 6.68
C ALA A 159 -1.67 -20.91 8.21
N CYS A 160 -2.55 -20.13 8.84
CA CYS A 160 -2.76 -20.22 10.28
C CYS A 160 -3.63 -21.44 10.63
N THR A 161 -3.39 -22.01 11.80
CA THR A 161 -4.16 -23.11 12.36
C THR A 161 -5.36 -22.55 13.13
N PRO A 162 -6.60 -22.88 12.73
CA PRO A 162 -7.80 -22.43 13.43
C PRO A 162 -7.78 -22.79 14.92
N GLY A 163 -8.24 -21.87 15.78
CA GLY A 163 -8.32 -22.09 17.23
C GLY A 163 -6.99 -22.12 17.97
N THR A 164 -5.86 -21.86 17.30
CA THR A 164 -4.54 -21.77 17.94
C THR A 164 -4.13 -20.31 18.13
N PRO A 165 -4.06 -19.80 19.39
CA PRO A 165 -3.61 -18.45 19.67
C PRO A 165 -2.22 -18.17 19.07
N GLY A 166 -2.03 -16.98 18.51
CA GLY A 166 -0.74 -16.58 17.90
C GLY A 166 -0.42 -17.22 16.54
N SER A 167 -1.19 -18.20 16.07
CA SER A 167 -0.88 -18.92 14.84
C SER A 167 -0.84 -18.03 13.59
N PHE A 168 -1.63 -16.96 13.56
CA PHE A 168 -1.57 -15.98 12.47
C PHE A 168 -0.25 -15.20 12.46
N LEU A 169 0.19 -14.71 13.62
CA LEU A 169 1.47 -14.01 13.77
C LEU A 169 2.65 -14.92 13.42
N ASP A 170 2.64 -16.17 13.89
CA ASP A 170 3.67 -17.16 13.57
C ASP A 170 3.73 -17.45 12.07
N ALA A 171 2.56 -17.59 11.42
CA ALA A 171 2.47 -17.77 9.98
C ALA A 171 3.00 -16.55 9.21
N ALA A 172 2.70 -15.33 9.68
CA ALA A 172 3.18 -14.09 9.08
C ALA A 172 4.71 -13.97 9.18
N LEU A 173 5.29 -14.29 10.34
CA LEU A 173 6.76 -14.33 10.54
C LEU A 173 7.43 -15.33 9.60
N ARG A 174 6.86 -16.53 9.44
CA ARG A 174 7.38 -17.56 8.55
C ARG A 174 7.34 -17.14 7.08
N ILE A 175 6.24 -16.56 6.62
CA ILE A 175 6.08 -16.12 5.22
C ILE A 175 6.97 -14.92 4.91
N ARG A 176 7.17 -14.02 5.86
CA ARG A 176 8.14 -12.93 5.72
C ARG A 176 9.55 -13.48 5.46
N GLU A 177 9.97 -14.48 6.21
CA GLU A 177 11.29 -15.08 6.02
C GLU A 177 11.42 -15.75 4.64
N GLN A 178 10.36 -16.42 4.16
CA GLN A 178 10.33 -16.97 2.80
C GLN A 178 10.38 -15.88 1.73
N SER A 179 9.69 -14.77 1.96
CA SER A 179 9.62 -13.64 1.03
C SER A 179 10.97 -12.95 0.85
N ARG A 180 11.89 -13.09 1.81
CA ARG A 180 13.29 -12.61 1.68
C ARG A 180 14.08 -13.28 0.56
N ILE A 181 13.66 -14.47 0.14
CA ILE A 181 14.39 -15.30 -0.81
C ILE A 181 13.87 -15.11 -2.25
N ILE A 182 12.58 -14.80 -2.43
CA ILE A 182 11.87 -14.93 -3.72
C ILE A 182 12.04 -13.71 -4.65
N GLY A 183 12.61 -12.60 -4.17
CA GLY A 183 12.79 -11.38 -4.97
C GLY A 183 11.47 -10.65 -5.28
N ARG A 184 11.57 -9.45 -5.88
CA ARG A 184 10.42 -8.55 -6.14
C ARG A 184 9.99 -8.61 -7.60
N ARG A 185 8.69 -8.46 -7.85
CA ARG A 185 8.18 -8.12 -9.19
C ARG A 185 8.01 -6.62 -9.28
N VAL A 186 8.60 -6.00 -10.28
CA VAL A 186 8.49 -4.56 -10.49
C VAL A 186 7.15 -4.27 -11.19
N PRO A 187 6.30 -3.43 -10.61
CA PRO A 187 5.06 -3.03 -11.22
C PRO A 187 5.32 -1.95 -12.30
N PRO A 188 4.46 -1.82 -13.33
CA PRO A 188 4.64 -0.84 -14.39
C PRO A 188 4.71 0.61 -13.89
N ARG A 189 4.09 0.90 -12.75
CA ARG A 189 4.22 2.17 -12.04
C ARG A 189 4.50 1.90 -10.58
N ALA A 190 5.75 2.14 -10.18
CA ALA A 190 6.23 1.80 -8.85
C ALA A 190 6.50 3.06 -8.02
N VAL A 191 6.10 3.07 -6.75
CA VAL A 191 6.38 4.14 -5.80
C VAL A 191 7.29 3.60 -4.71
N GLY A 192 8.41 4.27 -4.43
CA GLY A 192 9.31 3.81 -3.37
C GLY A 192 10.47 4.76 -3.11
N SER A 193 11.35 4.39 -2.19
CA SER A 193 12.59 5.14 -1.99
C SER A 193 13.60 4.84 -3.09
N PRO A 194 14.54 5.77 -3.40
CA PRO A 194 15.62 5.50 -4.36
C PRO A 194 16.40 4.22 -4.04
N LEU A 195 16.57 3.90 -2.75
CA LEU A 195 17.27 2.68 -2.32
C LEU A 195 16.45 1.41 -2.57
N LEU A 196 15.13 1.43 -2.34
CA LEU A 196 14.25 0.29 -2.62
C LEU A 196 14.15 -0.01 -4.12
N LEU A 197 14.29 1.02 -4.96
CA LEU A 197 14.24 0.95 -6.42
C LEU A 197 15.64 0.83 -7.06
N LYS A 198 16.70 0.68 -6.25
CA LYS A 198 18.07 0.52 -6.76
C LYS A 198 18.18 -0.75 -7.60
N GLY A 199 18.76 -0.62 -8.79
CA GLY A 199 18.90 -1.73 -9.74
C GLY A 199 17.71 -1.90 -10.68
N LEU A 200 16.64 -1.12 -10.50
CA LEU A 200 15.54 -1.03 -11.45
C LEU A 200 15.79 0.13 -12.42
N GLU A 201 15.33 0.02 -13.65
CA GLU A 201 15.35 1.10 -14.64
C GLU A 201 13.99 1.18 -15.31
N ALA A 202 13.56 2.40 -15.62
CA ALA A 202 12.27 2.64 -16.27
C ALA A 202 12.38 3.74 -17.34
N ASP A 203 11.34 3.92 -18.13
CA ASP A 203 11.29 5.01 -19.11
C ASP A 203 11.29 6.38 -18.42
N VAL A 204 10.52 6.49 -17.35
CA VAL A 204 10.33 7.74 -16.63
C VAL A 204 10.70 7.58 -15.16
N ALA A 205 11.52 8.50 -14.67
CA ALA A 205 11.72 8.71 -13.25
C ALA A 205 11.04 10.01 -12.81
N VAL A 206 10.23 9.94 -11.76
CA VAL A 206 9.63 11.07 -11.06
C VAL A 206 10.27 11.16 -9.68
N ILE A 207 10.83 12.31 -9.35
CA ILE A 207 11.54 12.58 -8.10
C ILE A 207 10.74 13.63 -7.34
N LEU A 208 10.13 13.23 -6.23
CA LEU A 208 9.38 14.10 -5.33
C LEU A 208 10.30 14.60 -4.22
N ASN A 209 10.12 15.86 -3.80
CA ASN A 209 10.91 16.50 -2.74
C ASN A 209 12.43 16.32 -2.92
N ALA A 210 12.94 16.60 -4.12
CA ALA A 210 14.32 16.26 -4.50
C ALA A 210 15.42 16.93 -3.65
N ALA A 211 15.09 18.00 -2.94
CA ALA A 211 16.01 18.66 -2.02
C ALA A 211 16.19 17.91 -0.69
N GLU A 212 15.24 17.05 -0.30
CA GLU A 212 15.15 16.46 1.04
C GLU A 212 14.95 14.93 0.99
N PHE A 213 15.86 14.21 0.34
CA PHE A 213 15.89 12.74 0.39
C PHE A 213 16.45 12.18 1.69
N ASP A 214 17.40 12.88 2.30
CA ASP A 214 18.06 12.51 3.56
C ASP A 214 18.50 13.76 4.32
N ARG A 215 18.50 13.70 5.66
CA ARG A 215 18.99 14.79 6.51
C ARG A 215 20.50 14.98 6.41
N MET A 216 21.24 13.92 6.07
CA MET A 216 22.69 13.97 5.89
C MET A 216 23.04 14.32 4.44
N PRO A 217 23.78 15.42 4.18
CA PRO A 217 24.07 15.87 2.81
C PRO A 217 24.70 14.80 1.90
N ILE A 218 25.66 14.03 2.43
CA ILE A 218 26.33 12.97 1.65
C ILE A 218 25.35 11.87 1.25
N ARG A 219 24.40 11.51 2.11
CA ARG A 219 23.37 10.50 1.82
C ARG A 219 22.30 11.06 0.89
N ASN A 220 21.94 12.32 1.06
CA ASN A 220 21.02 13.05 0.19
C ASN A 220 21.51 13.00 -1.26
N MET A 221 22.76 13.39 -1.49
CA MET A 221 23.40 13.36 -2.80
C MET A 221 23.46 11.95 -3.40
N LYS A 222 23.76 10.92 -2.60
CA LYS A 222 23.76 9.51 -3.07
C LYS A 222 22.36 9.03 -3.47
N ASN A 223 21.35 9.33 -2.65
CA ASN A 223 19.96 8.98 -2.96
C ASN A 223 19.47 9.71 -4.21
N LEU A 224 19.80 10.98 -4.36
CA LEU A 224 19.48 11.78 -5.53
C LEU A 224 20.17 11.25 -6.79
N TYR A 225 21.46 10.92 -6.72
CA TYR A 225 22.19 10.29 -7.83
C TYR A 225 21.53 8.99 -8.27
N VAL A 226 21.16 8.12 -7.32
CA VAL A 226 20.44 6.89 -7.62
C VAL A 226 19.11 7.22 -8.30
N ALA A 227 18.35 8.18 -7.79
CA ALA A 227 17.04 8.56 -8.33
C ALA A 227 17.12 9.09 -9.77
N ILE A 228 18.07 9.99 -10.05
CA ILE A 228 18.26 10.59 -11.38
C ILE A 228 18.62 9.52 -12.42
N THR A 229 19.42 8.52 -12.02
CA THR A 229 19.86 7.44 -12.93
C THR A 229 18.81 6.36 -13.18
N ARG A 230 17.63 6.41 -12.53
CA ARG A 230 16.57 5.41 -12.74
C ARG A 230 15.77 5.60 -14.03
N GLY A 231 15.74 6.81 -14.59
CA GLY A 231 14.93 7.15 -15.76
C GLY A 231 15.77 7.18 -17.04
N SER A 232 15.41 6.36 -18.03
CA SER A 232 16.15 6.23 -19.29
C SER A 232 15.75 7.24 -20.37
N ARG A 233 14.52 7.78 -20.32
CA ARG A 233 13.97 8.65 -21.38
C ARG A 233 13.44 9.98 -20.88
N LYS A 234 12.89 10.02 -19.67
CA LYS A 234 12.33 11.24 -19.09
C LYS A 234 12.57 11.30 -17.59
N LEU A 235 12.97 12.49 -17.13
CA LEU A 235 13.11 12.81 -15.72
C LEU A 235 12.15 13.95 -15.36
N VAL A 236 11.38 13.77 -14.29
CA VAL A 236 10.52 14.82 -13.71
C VAL A 236 10.97 15.04 -12.28
N VAL A 237 11.47 16.25 -11.99
CA VAL A 237 11.94 16.62 -10.65
C VAL A 237 10.99 17.63 -10.04
N CYS A 238 10.49 17.35 -8.85
CA CYS A 238 9.75 18.28 -8.01
C CYS A 238 10.65 18.69 -6.84
N SER A 239 10.94 19.98 -6.71
CA SER A 239 11.86 20.50 -5.70
C SER A 239 11.45 21.89 -5.25
N ALA A 240 11.61 22.17 -3.96
CA ALA A 240 11.44 23.52 -3.40
C ALA A 240 12.64 24.43 -3.69
N SER A 241 13.75 23.85 -4.12
CA SER A 241 14.98 24.56 -4.48
C SER A 241 15.35 24.30 -5.95
N PRO A 242 15.85 25.31 -6.69
CA PRO A 242 16.42 25.11 -8.02
C PRO A 242 17.73 24.30 -7.97
N LEU A 243 18.39 24.26 -6.81
CA LEU A 243 19.56 23.42 -6.54
C LEU A 243 19.10 22.13 -5.85
N ILE A 244 19.51 20.99 -6.41
CA ILE A 244 19.25 19.65 -5.89
C ILE A 244 20.58 18.94 -5.62
N GLY A 245 20.71 18.31 -4.46
CA GLY A 245 21.92 17.57 -4.06
C GLY A 245 22.55 18.09 -2.78
#